data_AF-A0A0C2G414-F1
#
_entry.id   AF-A0A0C2G414-F1
#
_cell.length_a   1.000
_cell.length_b   1.000
_cell.length_c   1.000
_cell.angle_alpha   90.00
_cell.angle_beta   90.00
_cell.angle_gamma   90.00
#
_symmetry.space_group_name_H-M   'P 1'
#
loop_
_entity.id
_entity.type
_entity.pdbx_description
1 polymer ?
#
loop_
_entity_poly.entity_id
_entity_poly.type
_entity_poly.pdbx_seq_one_letter_code
_entity_poly.pdbx_strand_id
1 'polypeptide(L)'
;MGSSVEGFFGNDTVRFGAEETEQLIVPGAIFGQAKKIAPLFGQGILGLAFKKIATDGFTPPLIRAIDLKLLDQPIFTAYFKRVGEQEGGHGGMITYGGVDIDHCEQPVTYERLTSASYWQFRLKGVSSKKYSSNTGWEAMSDTGSWFIAAPAAIIEKIAKQYGAQ
;
A
#
# COMPACT_ATOMS: atom_id res chain seq x y z
N MET A 1 10.21 13.43 15.13
CA MET A 1 8.78 13.70 15.42
C MET A 1 8.07 12.36 15.39
N GLY A 2 7.35 11.99 16.45
CA GLY A 2 6.79 10.65 16.61
C GLY A 2 5.59 10.39 15.71
N SER A 3 5.55 9.22 15.07
CA SER A 3 4.39 8.67 14.39
C SER A 3 3.61 7.77 15.36
N SER A 4 2.98 8.36 16.38
CA SER A 4 2.17 7.61 17.34
C SER A 4 0.68 7.84 17.12
N VAL A 5 -0.09 6.80 17.41
CA VAL A 5 -1.55 6.81 17.46
C VAL A 5 -1.96 6.12 18.76
N GLU A 6 -2.89 6.73 19.49
CA GLU A 6 -3.45 6.17 20.73
C GLU A 6 -4.97 6.11 20.60
N GLY A 7 -5.59 5.01 21.02
CA GLY A 7 -7.00 4.79 20.80
C GLY A 7 -7.55 3.52 21.44
N PHE A 8 -8.68 3.06 20.94
CA PHE A 8 -9.34 1.80 21.31
C PHE A 8 -9.97 1.17 20.08
N PHE A 9 -10.42 -0.08 20.15
CA PHE A 9 -11.03 -0.77 19.01
C PHE A 9 -12.54 -0.56 18.94
N GLY A 10 -13.06 -0.43 17.72
CA GLY A 10 -14.47 -0.51 17.38
C GLY A 10 -14.77 -1.71 16.49
N ASN A 11 -16.06 -2.04 16.37
CA ASN A 11 -16.56 -3.04 15.45
C ASN A 11 -17.79 -2.47 14.74
N ASP A 12 -17.70 -2.31 13.42
CA ASP A 12 -18.78 -1.73 12.62
C ASP A 12 -18.69 -2.19 11.15
N THR A 13 -19.56 -1.66 10.30
CA THR A 13 -19.55 -1.86 8.86
C THR A 13 -18.64 -0.84 8.18
N VAL A 14 -17.59 -1.32 7.51
CA VAL A 14 -16.71 -0.51 6.67
C VAL A 14 -17.23 -0.53 5.23
N ARG A 15 -17.30 0.62 4.58
CA ARG A 15 -17.67 0.75 3.16
C ARG A 15 -16.48 1.29 2.38
N PHE A 16 -16.08 0.61 1.31
CA PHE A 16 -15.05 1.09 0.39
C PHE A 16 -15.73 1.69 -0.84
N GLY A 17 -15.26 2.85 -1.31
CA GLY A 17 -15.87 3.62 -2.39
C GLY A 17 -16.69 4.81 -1.87
N ALA A 18 -16.98 5.76 -2.76
CA ALA A 18 -17.80 6.93 -2.44
C ALA A 18 -19.29 6.55 -2.31
N GLU A 19 -20.07 7.34 -1.58
CA GLU A 19 -21.49 7.07 -1.30
C GLU A 19 -22.33 6.92 -2.58
N GLU A 20 -21.99 7.68 -3.63
CA GLU A 20 -22.66 7.67 -4.93
C GLU A 20 -22.11 6.60 -5.91
N THR A 21 -21.30 5.66 -5.42
CA THR A 21 -20.68 4.60 -6.24
C THR A 21 -21.12 3.22 -5.76
N GLU A 22 -20.83 2.18 -6.55
CA GLU A 22 -20.98 0.81 -6.08
C GLU A 22 -19.95 0.53 -4.98
N GLN A 23 -20.42 0.46 -3.74
CA GLN A 23 -19.56 0.29 -2.58
C GLN A 23 -19.36 -1.18 -2.22
N LEU A 24 -18.13 -1.54 -1.87
CA LEU A 24 -17.85 -2.79 -1.16
C LEU A 24 -18.22 -2.62 0.31
N ILE A 25 -19.28 -3.30 0.75
CA ILE A 25 -19.80 -3.21 2.13
C ILE A 25 -19.28 -4.38 2.96
N VAL A 26 -18.45 -4.10 3.96
CA VAL A 26 -17.80 -5.11 4.81
C VAL A 26 -18.35 -5.03 6.25
N PRO A 27 -19.34 -5.86 6.62
CA PRO A 27 -19.94 -5.82 7.94
C PRO A 27 -19.02 -6.46 8.99
N GLY A 28 -19.00 -5.93 10.22
CA GLY A 28 -18.32 -6.53 11.36
C GLY A 28 -16.79 -6.41 11.33
N ALA A 29 -16.27 -5.38 10.66
CA ALA A 29 -14.85 -5.10 10.60
C ALA A 29 -14.40 -4.45 11.92
N ILE A 30 -13.29 -4.94 12.47
CA ILE A 30 -12.66 -4.36 13.66
C ILE A 30 -11.59 -3.38 13.22
N PHE A 31 -11.63 -2.15 13.74
CA PHE A 31 -10.68 -1.09 13.41
C PHE A 31 -10.38 -0.20 14.63
N GLY A 32 -9.26 0.50 14.57
CA GLY A 32 -8.85 1.43 15.62
C GLY A 32 -9.60 2.76 15.54
N GLN A 33 -10.11 3.24 16.67
CA GLN A 33 -10.69 4.56 16.87
C GLN A 33 -9.67 5.41 17.63
N ALA A 34 -9.10 6.41 16.96
CA ALA A 34 -8.05 7.24 17.52
C ALA A 34 -8.61 8.29 18.51
N LYS A 35 -7.99 8.39 19.68
CA LYS A 35 -8.13 9.53 20.61
C LYS A 35 -7.03 10.57 20.38
N LYS A 36 -5.86 10.11 19.92
CA LYS A 36 -4.75 10.95 19.47
C LYS A 36 -4.18 10.34 18.20
N ILE A 37 -3.96 11.19 17.21
CA ILE A 37 -3.39 10.80 15.93
C ILE A 37 -2.36 11.84 15.51
N ALA A 38 -1.19 11.38 15.07
CA ALA A 38 -0.17 12.28 14.56
C ALA A 38 -0.69 13.01 13.30
N PRO A 39 -0.38 14.32 13.13
CA PRO A 39 -0.91 15.12 12.01
C PRO A 39 -0.66 14.52 10.62
N LEU A 40 0.43 13.79 10.46
CA LEU A 40 0.82 13.17 9.18
C LEU A 40 -0.20 12.13 8.66
N PHE A 41 -1.08 11.62 9.53
CA PHE A 41 -2.10 10.64 9.16
C PHE A 41 -3.45 11.28 8.82
N GLY A 42 -3.57 12.61 8.89
CA GLY A 42 -4.83 13.31 8.63
C GLY A 42 -5.96 12.76 9.50
N GLN A 43 -7.02 12.26 8.85
CA GLN A 43 -8.18 11.66 9.53
C GLN A 43 -8.04 10.15 9.80
N GLY A 44 -7.03 9.48 9.23
CA GLY A 44 -6.83 8.05 9.46
C GLY A 44 -6.02 7.35 8.37
N ILE A 45 -5.80 6.05 8.58
CA ILE A 45 -5.11 5.16 7.65
C ILE A 45 -5.94 3.90 7.50
N LEU A 46 -6.11 3.45 6.26
CA LEU A 46 -6.61 2.12 5.95
C LEU A 46 -5.44 1.21 5.59
N GLY A 47 -5.08 0.30 6.50
CA GLY A 47 -4.03 -0.68 6.26
C GLY A 47 -4.47 -1.77 5.29
N LEU A 48 -3.71 -1.98 4.20
CA LEU A 48 -3.95 -3.00 3.18
C LEU A 48 -2.97 -4.19 3.27
N ALA A 49 -2.19 -4.28 4.34
CA ALA A 49 -1.23 -5.35 4.57
C ALA A 49 -1.88 -6.57 5.27
N PHE A 50 -1.05 -7.58 5.56
CA PHE A 50 -1.50 -8.85 6.10
C PHE A 50 -1.81 -8.80 7.60
N LYS A 51 -2.71 -9.68 8.05
CA LYS A 51 -3.09 -9.86 9.47
C LYS A 51 -1.88 -10.06 10.40
N LYS A 52 -0.80 -10.66 9.89
CA LYS A 52 0.41 -10.99 10.66
C LYS A 52 1.07 -9.78 11.34
N ILE A 53 0.88 -8.58 10.79
CA ILE A 53 1.40 -7.33 11.36
C ILE A 53 0.30 -6.42 11.92
N ALA A 54 -0.94 -6.90 12.00
CA ALA A 54 -2.03 -6.16 12.61
C ALA A 54 -1.87 -6.16 14.14
N THR A 55 -2.00 -4.97 14.74
CA THR A 55 -2.04 -4.82 16.21
C THR A 55 -3.15 -5.70 16.79
N ASP A 56 -2.83 -6.42 17.87
CA ASP A 56 -3.71 -7.36 18.56
C ASP A 56 -4.29 -8.49 17.68
N GLY A 57 -3.73 -8.69 16.49
CA GLY A 57 -4.11 -9.79 15.59
C GLY A 57 -5.53 -9.69 15.07
N PHE A 58 -6.14 -8.50 15.01
CA PHE A 58 -7.45 -8.32 14.38
C PHE A 58 -7.36 -8.48 12.86
N THR A 59 -8.43 -9.00 12.24
CA THR A 59 -8.48 -9.19 10.79
C THR A 59 -8.66 -7.82 10.10
N PRO A 60 -7.74 -7.41 9.21
CA PRO A 60 -7.86 -6.16 8.45
C PRO A 60 -9.16 -6.11 7.61
N PRO A 61 -9.76 -4.92 7.38
CA PRO A 61 -11.03 -4.80 6.69
C PRO A 61 -11.08 -5.47 5.30
N LEU A 62 -10.04 -5.30 4.47
CA LEU A 62 -10.02 -5.93 3.15
C LEU A 62 -9.89 -7.46 3.23
N ILE A 63 -9.10 -7.98 4.18
CA ILE A 63 -8.97 -9.43 4.40
C ILE A 63 -10.31 -10.01 4.86
N ARG A 64 -11.04 -9.28 5.72
CA ARG A 64 -12.39 -9.68 6.10
C ARG A 64 -13.34 -9.72 4.90
N ALA A 65 -13.23 -8.79 3.95
CA ALA A 65 -14.00 -8.82 2.72
C ALA A 65 -13.72 -10.10 1.89
N ILE A 66 -12.45 -10.50 1.83
CA ILE A 66 -12.01 -11.75 1.19
C ILE A 66 -12.60 -12.97 1.93
N ASP A 67 -12.49 -13.01 3.25
CA ASP A 67 -13.00 -14.11 4.08
C ASP A 67 -14.53 -14.29 3.93
N LEU A 68 -15.24 -13.17 3.79
CA LEU A 68 -16.69 -13.13 3.55
C LEU A 68 -17.08 -13.35 2.07
N LYS A 69 -16.10 -13.53 1.17
CA LYS A 69 -16.30 -13.71 -0.28
C LYS A 69 -17.11 -12.58 -0.92
N LEU A 70 -16.83 -11.35 -0.52
CA LEU A 70 -17.49 -10.15 -1.04
C LEU A 70 -16.82 -9.59 -2.31
N LEU A 71 -15.71 -10.20 -2.74
CA LEU A 71 -14.92 -9.80 -3.90
C LEU A 71 -14.96 -10.89 -4.95
N ASP A 72 -15.05 -10.51 -6.23
CA ASP A 72 -14.95 -11.46 -7.35
C ASP A 72 -13.60 -12.18 -7.35
N GLN A 73 -12.53 -11.44 -7.08
CA GLN A 73 -11.17 -11.97 -6.91
C GLN A 73 -10.52 -11.41 -5.64
N PRO A 74 -9.71 -12.19 -4.91
CA PRO A 74 -9.07 -11.75 -3.67
C PRO A 74 -7.84 -10.86 -3.94
N ILE A 75 -8.00 -9.82 -4.74
CA ILE A 75 -6.94 -8.89 -5.18
C ILE A 75 -7.44 -7.43 -5.10
N PHE A 76 -6.49 -6.50 -5.12
CA PHE A 76 -6.75 -5.10 -5.39
C PHE A 76 -5.63 -4.53 -6.27
N THR A 77 -5.94 -3.47 -7.02
CA THR A 77 -4.95 -2.69 -7.78
C THR A 77 -5.02 -1.23 -7.35
N ALA A 78 -3.87 -0.57 -7.29
CA ALA A 78 -3.76 0.84 -6.95
C ALA A 78 -3.09 1.59 -8.12
N TYR A 79 -3.83 2.51 -8.73
CA TYR A 79 -3.36 3.41 -9.76
C TYR A 79 -3.18 4.81 -9.18
N PHE A 80 -2.00 5.39 -9.41
CA PHE A 80 -1.68 6.77 -9.00
C PHE A 80 -1.48 7.62 -10.26
N LYS A 81 -2.33 8.64 -10.43
CA LYS A 81 -2.21 9.60 -11.54
C LYS A 81 -1.22 10.69 -11.16
N ARG A 82 -0.26 10.98 -12.06
CA ARG A 82 0.65 12.11 -11.88
C ARG A 82 -0.08 13.42 -12.15
N VAL A 83 -0.41 14.16 -11.09
CA VAL A 83 -1.17 15.43 -11.15
C VAL A 83 -0.34 16.68 -10.82
N GLY A 84 0.92 16.52 -10.40
CA GLY A 84 1.78 17.64 -10.01
C GLY A 84 1.28 18.33 -8.74
N GLU A 85 1.42 19.65 -8.66
CA GLU A 85 0.94 20.47 -7.53
C GLU A 85 -0.53 20.90 -7.68
N GLN A 86 -1.27 20.32 -8.63
CA GLN A 86 -2.68 20.65 -8.82
C GLN A 86 -3.52 20.09 -7.68
N GLU A 87 -4.12 20.98 -6.90
CA GLU A 87 -5.16 20.64 -5.93
C GLU A 87 -6.52 20.51 -6.64
N GLY A 88 -7.29 19.48 -6.27
CA GLY A 88 -8.61 19.23 -6.84
C GLY A 88 -8.54 18.53 -8.20
N GLY A 89 -8.72 17.21 -8.21
CA GLY A 89 -8.75 16.41 -9.43
C GLY A 89 -8.68 14.91 -9.14
N HIS A 90 -8.83 14.09 -10.19
CA HIS A 90 -8.69 12.64 -10.08
C HIS A 90 -7.22 12.26 -9.84
N GLY A 91 -6.85 11.97 -8.59
CA GLY A 91 -5.49 11.62 -8.19
C GLY A 91 -5.09 10.15 -8.44
N GLY A 92 -6.06 9.29 -8.78
CA GLY A 92 -5.84 7.86 -8.92
C GLY A 92 -7.09 7.05 -8.62
N MET A 93 -6.94 5.73 -8.59
CA MET A 93 -8.01 4.77 -8.36
C MET A 93 -7.49 3.59 -7.54
N ILE A 94 -8.33 3.04 -6.66
CA ILE A 94 -8.11 1.71 -6.09
C ILE A 94 -9.27 0.83 -6.53
N THR A 95 -8.96 -0.27 -7.20
CA THR A 95 -9.93 -1.28 -7.62
C THR A 95 -9.84 -2.45 -6.66
N TYR A 96 -10.94 -2.79 -6.01
CA TYR A 96 -11.06 -3.98 -5.17
C TYR A 96 -11.78 -5.07 -5.95
N GLY A 97 -11.30 -6.31 -5.92
CA GLY A 97 -12.00 -7.45 -6.53
C GLY A 97 -11.59 -7.78 -7.96
N GLY A 98 -10.67 -7.01 -8.55
CA GLY A 98 -10.25 -7.21 -9.93
C GLY A 98 -8.96 -6.47 -10.28
N VAL A 99 -8.47 -6.72 -11.49
CA VAL A 99 -7.37 -5.96 -12.09
C VAL A 99 -7.96 -4.75 -12.82
N ASP A 100 -7.44 -3.56 -12.53
CA ASP A 100 -7.72 -2.36 -13.33
C ASP A 100 -7.10 -2.50 -14.73
N ILE A 101 -7.92 -2.80 -15.74
CA ILE A 101 -7.47 -2.96 -17.13
C ILE A 101 -7.33 -1.64 -17.88
N ASP A 102 -7.91 -0.56 -17.37
CA ASP A 102 -7.91 0.75 -18.02
C ASP A 102 -6.62 1.51 -17.72
N HIS A 103 -6.03 1.27 -16.54
CA HIS A 103 -4.85 1.99 -16.07
C HIS A 103 -3.60 1.12 -15.86
N CYS A 104 -3.68 -0.21 -15.90
CA CYS A 104 -2.52 -1.10 -15.82
C CYS A 104 -2.09 -1.66 -17.18
N GLU A 105 -0.77 -1.67 -17.43
CA GLU A 105 -0.19 -2.32 -18.60
C GLU A 105 -0.36 -3.84 -18.54
N GLN A 106 -0.62 -4.45 -19.69
CA GLN A 106 -0.77 -5.89 -19.86
C GLN A 106 0.39 -6.46 -20.69
N PRO A 107 0.92 -7.65 -20.34
CA PRO A 107 0.50 -8.53 -19.25
C PRO A 107 1.05 -8.11 -17.87
N VAL A 108 0.27 -8.36 -16.81
CA VAL A 108 0.72 -8.18 -15.43
C VAL A 108 1.83 -9.19 -15.10
N THR A 109 2.97 -8.69 -14.62
CA THR A 109 4.05 -9.53 -14.09
C THR A 109 3.83 -9.79 -12.61
N TYR A 110 3.71 -11.07 -12.24
CA TYR A 110 3.53 -11.49 -10.84
C TYR A 110 4.84 -12.01 -10.25
N GLU A 111 5.18 -11.53 -9.06
CA GLU A 111 6.25 -12.06 -8.24
C GLU A 111 5.67 -12.65 -6.95
N ARG A 112 6.23 -13.78 -6.51
CA ARG A 112 5.77 -14.43 -5.28
C ARG A 112 6.21 -13.62 -4.06
N LEU A 113 5.33 -13.52 -3.07
CA LEU A 113 5.70 -12.95 -1.79
C LEU A 113 6.76 -13.81 -1.11
N THR A 114 7.79 -13.17 -0.57
CA THR A 114 8.80 -13.84 0.26
C THR A 114 8.38 -13.92 1.72
N SER A 115 7.47 -13.03 2.14
CA SER A 115 6.82 -13.06 3.46
C SER A 115 5.43 -12.43 3.40
N ALA A 116 4.40 -13.16 3.84
CA ALA A 116 3.03 -12.66 3.99
C ALA A 116 2.84 -11.82 5.28
N SER A 117 3.83 -10.96 5.58
CA SER A 117 3.73 -9.89 6.58
C SER A 117 3.47 -8.56 5.90
N TYR A 118 4.25 -8.29 4.84
CA TYR A 118 4.19 -7.09 4.01
C TYR A 118 3.95 -7.51 2.56
N TRP A 119 3.69 -6.56 1.66
CA TRP A 119 3.73 -6.78 0.21
C TRP A 119 5.19 -6.90 -0.27
N GLN A 120 5.92 -7.85 0.31
CA GLN A 120 7.35 -8.07 0.15
C GLN A 120 7.64 -9.19 -0.85
N PHE A 121 8.55 -8.94 -1.79
CA PHE A 121 8.95 -9.86 -2.84
C PHE A 121 10.46 -9.78 -3.11
N ARG A 122 10.97 -10.77 -3.84
CA ARG A 122 12.40 -10.84 -4.20
C ARG A 122 12.70 -9.91 -5.37
N LEU A 123 13.58 -8.94 -5.16
CA LEU A 123 14.16 -8.12 -6.21
C LEU A 123 15.47 -8.75 -6.68
N LYS A 124 15.61 -9.03 -7.98
CA LYS A 124 16.79 -9.72 -8.53
C LYS A 124 18.01 -8.81 -8.70
N GLY A 125 17.78 -7.54 -8.99
CA GLY A 125 18.86 -6.58 -9.20
C GLY A 125 18.34 -5.16 -9.31
N VAL A 126 19.26 -4.20 -9.23
CA VAL A 126 19.02 -2.77 -9.40
C VAL A 126 20.10 -2.22 -10.31
N SER A 127 19.70 -1.38 -11.26
CA SER A 127 20.62 -0.69 -12.15
C SER A 127 20.21 0.76 -12.35
N SER A 128 21.20 1.65 -12.45
CA SER A 128 21.02 3.06 -12.81
C SER A 128 22.32 3.62 -13.38
N LYS A 129 22.29 4.14 -14.61
CA LYS A 129 23.49 4.57 -15.35
C LYS A 129 24.58 3.48 -15.31
N LYS A 130 25.74 3.78 -14.73
CA LYS A 130 26.88 2.85 -14.61
C LYS A 130 26.81 1.97 -13.36
N TYR A 131 25.89 2.24 -12.43
CA TYR A 131 25.67 1.37 -11.27
C TYR A 131 24.79 0.20 -11.69
N SER A 132 25.22 -1.01 -11.37
CA SER A 132 24.42 -2.22 -11.49
C SER A 132 24.81 -3.17 -10.38
N SER A 133 23.83 -3.85 -9.80
CA SER A 133 24.09 -4.92 -8.86
C SER A 133 22.96 -5.95 -8.87
N ASN A 134 23.37 -7.21 -8.91
CA ASN A 134 22.51 -8.39 -8.99
C ASN A 134 22.63 -9.24 -7.71
N THR A 135 23.05 -8.64 -6.59
CA THR A 135 23.11 -9.32 -5.28
C THR A 135 21.72 -9.78 -4.83
N GLY A 136 20.69 -9.07 -5.30
CA GLY A 136 19.30 -9.31 -4.99
C GLY A 136 18.93 -8.90 -3.56
N TRP A 137 17.72 -8.38 -3.40
CA TRP A 137 17.22 -7.84 -2.14
C TRP A 137 15.78 -8.23 -1.91
N GLU A 138 15.34 -8.03 -0.67
CA GLU A 138 13.92 -7.95 -0.37
C GLU A 138 13.45 -6.54 -0.70
N ALA A 139 12.40 -6.45 -1.51
CA ALA A 139 11.71 -5.21 -1.81
C ALA A 139 10.26 -5.32 -1.35
N MET A 140 9.63 -4.20 -1.04
CA MET A 140 8.24 -4.16 -0.63
C MET A 140 7.54 -3.00 -1.33
N SER A 141 6.31 -3.27 -1.77
CA SER A 141 5.42 -2.24 -2.31
C SER A 141 4.65 -1.61 -1.15
N ASP A 142 4.84 -0.31 -0.94
CA ASP A 142 4.19 0.44 0.12
C ASP A 142 3.50 1.68 -0.46
N THR A 143 2.18 1.63 -0.56
CA THR A 143 1.36 2.75 -1.05
C THR A 143 1.31 3.93 -0.08
N GLY A 144 1.78 3.77 1.16
CA GLY A 144 1.90 4.85 2.15
C GLY A 144 3.23 5.61 2.05
N SER A 145 4.18 5.13 1.27
CA SER A 145 5.49 5.75 1.09
C SER A 145 5.55 6.59 -0.18
N TRP A 146 6.11 7.79 -0.05
CA TRP A 146 6.24 8.80 -1.12
C TRP A 146 7.58 8.70 -1.86
N PHE A 147 8.57 8.02 -1.27
CA PHE A 147 9.89 7.81 -1.86
C PHE A 147 10.25 6.33 -1.95
N ILE A 148 11.10 6.01 -2.93
CA ILE A 148 11.81 4.73 -2.96
C ILE A 148 12.93 4.79 -1.92
N ALA A 149 12.82 3.97 -0.89
CA ALA A 149 13.88 3.78 0.10
C ALA A 149 14.76 2.59 -0.29
N ALA A 150 16.07 2.72 -0.07
CA ALA A 150 17.03 1.64 -0.25
C ALA A 150 18.21 1.81 0.73
N PRO A 151 19.05 0.77 0.93
CA PRO A 151 20.25 0.90 1.76
C PRO A 151 21.12 2.09 1.33
N ALA A 152 21.62 2.86 2.31
CA ALA A 152 22.40 4.08 2.07
C ALA A 152 23.56 3.86 1.09
N ALA A 153 24.29 2.75 1.23
CA ALA A 153 25.40 2.40 0.34
C ALA A 153 25.01 2.20 -1.14
N ILE A 154 23.74 1.86 -1.44
CA ILE A 154 23.22 1.79 -2.81
C ILE A 154 22.85 3.19 -3.28
N ILE A 155 22.12 3.95 -2.45
CA ILE A 155 21.68 5.32 -2.76
C ILE A 155 22.89 6.22 -3.04
N GLU A 156 23.93 6.20 -2.20
CA GLU A 156 25.15 7.01 -2.39
C GLU A 156 25.83 6.72 -3.74
N LYS A 157 25.92 5.44 -4.13
CA LYS A 157 26.52 5.02 -5.40
C LYS A 157 25.69 5.51 -6.59
N ILE A 158 24.37 5.45 -6.49
CA ILE A 158 23.46 5.96 -7.51
C ILE A 158 23.54 7.49 -7.58
N ALA A 159 23.42 8.19 -6.44
CA ALA A 159 23.45 9.65 -6.34
C ALA A 159 24.72 10.26 -6.94
N LYS A 160 25.88 9.62 -6.72
CA LYS A 160 27.16 10.02 -7.34
C LYS A 160 27.12 9.99 -8.87
N GLN A 161 26.36 9.08 -9.50
CA GLN A 161 26.21 9.06 -10.97
C GLN A 161 25.40 10.25 -11.51
N TYR A 162 24.67 10.96 -10.65
CA TYR A 162 23.87 12.13 -11.00
C TYR A 162 24.42 13.44 -10.43
N GLY A 163 25.57 13.41 -9.73
CA GLY A 163 26.14 14.60 -9.10
C GLY A 163 25.32 15.14 -7.92
N ALA A 164 24.46 14.31 -7.32
CA ALA A 164 23.56 14.66 -6.22
C ALA A 164 24.11 14.18 -4.86
N GLN A 165 25.41 14.42 -4.60
CA GLN A 165 26.07 14.06 -3.35
C GLN A 165 25.86 15.10 -2.26
#